data_AF-A0A9E7JE09-F1
#
_entry.id   AF-A0A9E7JE09-F1
#
_cell.length_a   1.000
_cell.length_b   1.000
_cell.length_c   1.000
_cell.angle_alpha   90.00
_cell.angle_beta   90.00
_cell.angle_gamma   90.00
#
_symmetry.space_group_name_H-M   'P 1'
#
loop_
_entity.id
_entity.type
_entity.pdbx_description
1 polymer ?
#
loop_
_entity_poly.entity_id
_entity_poly.type
_entity_poly.pdbx_seq_one_letter_code
_entity_poly.pdbx_strand_id
1 'polypeptide(L)'
;PFLPDALRSADRAAVSHLRRLSILRRSYLCPGANPPFPLSSHLEAQVQENQSLLRGFETVVDRLQSDIDRKDAEAAALEKALAGLDALGARLADRLERACMPPEEKVDALLTVGVFDSVLTDTCRLTHRFARILVDLMKMAGWDLGAAANCIFPDVNYAKPGHCRYAILSYICLGILKGSIRMTCATMGVASTWTTLMQPFGGMTLCNNSSSTPLSIPSS
;
A
#
# COMPACT_ATOMS: atom_id res chain seq x y z
N PRO A 1 58.17 -11.15 -23.37
CA PRO A 1 57.89 -12.29 -24.28
C PRO A 1 56.76 -11.94 -25.26
N PHE A 2 57.01 -12.00 -26.57
CA PHE A 2 56.04 -11.64 -27.60
C PHE A 2 54.80 -12.52 -27.50
N LEU A 3 53.62 -11.92 -27.33
CA LEU A 3 52.35 -12.64 -27.31
C LEU A 3 52.02 -13.07 -28.76
N PRO A 4 52.11 -14.38 -29.07
CA PRO A 4 52.02 -14.86 -30.45
C PRO A 4 50.66 -14.56 -31.09
N ASP A 5 49.60 -14.47 -30.27
CA ASP A 5 48.24 -14.19 -30.74
C ASP A 5 48.06 -12.72 -31.13
N ALA A 6 48.69 -11.79 -30.40
CA ALA A 6 48.70 -10.37 -30.76
C ALA A 6 49.41 -10.15 -32.10
N LEU A 7 50.56 -10.81 -32.30
CA LEU A 7 51.29 -10.76 -33.56
C LEU A 7 50.46 -11.32 -34.73
N ARG A 8 49.85 -12.49 -34.55
CA ARG A 8 48.97 -13.10 -35.58
C ARG A 8 47.75 -12.24 -35.89
N SER A 9 47.17 -11.58 -34.88
CA SER A 9 46.02 -10.69 -35.07
C SER A 9 46.40 -9.44 -35.88
N ALA A 10 47.56 -8.84 -35.58
CA ALA A 10 48.10 -7.71 -36.31
C ALA A 10 48.46 -8.09 -37.76
N ASP A 11 49.03 -9.27 -37.97
CA ASP A 11 49.40 -9.78 -39.29
C ASP A 11 48.16 -10.05 -40.15
N ARG A 12 47.11 -10.65 -39.55
CA ARG A 12 45.81 -10.80 -40.21
C ARG A 12 45.18 -9.45 -40.55
N ALA A 13 45.26 -8.47 -39.64
CA ALA A 13 44.77 -7.12 -39.89
C ALA A 13 45.54 -6.46 -41.06
N ALA A 14 46.87 -6.53 -41.06
CA ALA A 14 47.72 -6.01 -42.12
C ALA A 14 47.41 -6.65 -43.48
N VAL A 15 47.32 -7.99 -43.54
CA VAL A 15 46.93 -8.72 -44.76
C VAL A 15 45.52 -8.32 -45.22
N SER A 16 44.58 -8.10 -44.30
CA SER A 16 43.24 -7.62 -44.65
C SER A 16 43.24 -6.21 -45.27
N HIS A 17 44.10 -5.32 -44.77
CA HIS A 17 44.23 -3.96 -45.29
C HIS A 17 44.93 -3.96 -46.66
N LEU A 18 46.00 -4.75 -46.82
CA LEU A 18 46.67 -4.92 -48.10
C LEU A 18 45.76 -5.52 -49.17
N ARG A 19 44.90 -6.49 -48.80
CA ARG A 19 43.86 -7.02 -49.69
C ARG A 19 42.85 -5.94 -50.11
N ARG A 20 42.40 -5.11 -49.17
CA ARG A 20 41.49 -3.98 -49.48
C ARG A 20 42.14 -2.98 -50.44
N LEU A 21 43.40 -2.62 -50.22
CA LEU A 21 44.15 -1.71 -51.09
C LEU A 21 44.43 -2.30 -52.47
N SER A 22 44.74 -3.61 -52.57
CA SER A 22 44.99 -4.25 -53.86
C SER A 22 43.72 -4.33 -54.72
N ILE A 23 42.59 -4.58 -54.06
CA ILE A 23 41.26 -4.56 -54.64
C ILE A 23 40.91 -3.14 -55.15
N LEU A 24 41.13 -2.10 -54.34
CA LEU A 24 40.93 -0.69 -54.72
C LEU A 24 41.82 -0.30 -55.91
N ARG A 25 43.11 -0.66 -55.87
CA ARG A 25 44.05 -0.43 -56.96
C ARG A 25 43.57 -1.10 -58.25
N ARG A 26 43.03 -2.32 -58.17
CA ARG A 26 42.53 -3.06 -59.34
C ARG A 26 41.31 -2.40 -59.97
N SER A 27 40.42 -1.78 -59.19
CA SER A 27 39.29 -0.99 -59.75
C SER A 27 39.72 0.26 -60.49
N TYR A 28 40.75 0.97 -60.01
CA TYR A 28 41.23 2.18 -60.69
C TYR A 28 41.97 1.85 -62.00
N LEU A 29 42.64 0.70 -62.07
CA LEU A 29 43.41 0.28 -63.25
C LEU A 29 42.59 -0.43 -64.33
N CYS A 30 41.41 -0.96 -64.03
CA CYS A 30 40.56 -1.66 -65.00
C CYS A 30 39.09 -1.23 -64.85
N PRO A 31 38.70 -0.06 -65.38
CA PRO A 31 37.37 0.53 -65.16
C PRO A 31 36.19 -0.25 -65.78
N GLY A 32 36.46 -1.23 -66.66
CA GLY A 32 35.42 -1.95 -67.42
C GLY A 32 35.18 -3.40 -66.98
N ALA A 33 36.00 -3.95 -66.09
CA ALA A 33 35.78 -5.28 -65.54
C ALA A 33 35.14 -5.11 -64.17
N ASN A 34 33.80 -5.07 -64.10
CA ASN A 34 33.07 -5.13 -62.83
C ASN A 34 33.59 -6.33 -62.03
N PRO A 35 34.36 -6.13 -60.96
CA PRO A 35 34.70 -7.24 -60.09
C PRO A 35 33.42 -7.59 -59.32
N PRO A 36 33.10 -8.86 -59.10
CA PRO A 36 32.13 -9.21 -58.07
C PRO A 36 32.80 -8.91 -56.74
N PHE A 37 32.77 -7.64 -56.31
CA PHE A 37 33.39 -7.19 -55.08
C PHE A 37 32.63 -7.80 -53.89
N PRO A 38 33.21 -8.77 -53.15
CA PRO A 38 32.57 -9.34 -51.97
C PRO A 38 32.41 -8.29 -50.86
N LEU A 39 33.23 -7.23 -50.92
CA LEU A 39 33.17 -6.07 -50.05
C LEU A 39 31.94 -5.19 -50.30
N SER A 40 31.49 -5.04 -51.56
CA SER A 40 30.27 -4.27 -51.86
C SER A 40 29.05 -5.00 -51.33
N SER A 41 28.92 -6.29 -51.65
CA SER A 41 27.82 -7.12 -51.14
C SER A 41 27.81 -7.24 -49.62
N HIS A 42 28.98 -7.24 -48.96
CA HIS A 42 29.07 -7.26 -47.50
C HIS A 42 28.60 -5.93 -46.87
N LEU A 43 29.02 -4.79 -47.45
CA LEU A 43 28.57 -3.48 -46.99
C LEU A 43 27.06 -3.28 -47.24
N GLU A 44 26.56 -3.73 -48.38
CA GLU A 44 25.12 -3.72 -48.71
C GLU A 44 24.32 -4.59 -47.72
N ALA A 45 24.81 -5.79 -47.40
CA ALA A 45 24.18 -6.66 -46.38
C ALA A 45 24.16 -6.00 -45.00
N GLN A 46 25.24 -5.32 -44.61
CA GLN A 46 25.32 -4.60 -43.34
C GLN A 46 24.39 -3.38 -43.31
N VAL A 47 24.24 -2.66 -44.42
CA VAL A 47 23.26 -1.58 -44.54
C VAL A 47 21.84 -2.13 -44.41
N GLN A 48 21.54 -3.26 -45.05
CA GLN A 48 20.24 -3.91 -44.96
C GLN A 48 19.91 -4.38 -43.54
N GLU A 49 20.89 -4.94 -42.83
CA GLU A 49 20.77 -5.33 -41.42
C GLU A 49 20.49 -4.11 -40.54
N ASN A 50 21.27 -3.03 -40.69
CA ASN A 50 21.04 -1.78 -39.94
C ASN A 50 19.66 -1.18 -40.24
N GLN A 51 19.19 -1.23 -41.49
CA GLN A 51 17.83 -0.80 -41.84
C GLN A 51 16.75 -1.68 -41.21
N SER A 52 17.01 -2.99 -41.04
CA SER A 52 16.08 -3.88 -40.33
C SER A 52 16.04 -3.57 -38.83
N LEU A 53 17.19 -3.24 -38.23
CA LEU A 53 17.29 -2.82 -36.83
C LEU A 53 16.59 -1.48 -36.60
N LEU A 54 16.78 -0.50 -37.48
CA LEU A 54 16.08 0.79 -37.40
C LEU A 54 14.56 0.60 -37.44
N ARG A 55 14.05 -0.22 -38.36
CA ARG A 55 12.62 -0.58 -38.39
C ARG A 55 12.17 -1.27 -37.11
N GLY A 56 12.99 -2.15 -36.54
CA GLY A 56 12.71 -2.78 -35.25
C GLY A 56 12.59 -1.75 -34.12
N PHE A 57 13.54 -0.81 -34.05
CA PHE A 57 13.51 0.26 -33.06
C PHE A 57 12.31 1.19 -33.24
N GLU A 58 11.96 1.55 -34.48
CA GLU A 58 10.74 2.33 -34.79
C GLU A 58 9.50 1.64 -34.21
N THR A 59 9.31 0.34 -34.46
CA THR A 59 8.14 -0.38 -33.91
C THR A 59 8.10 -0.42 -32.38
N VAL A 60 9.28 -0.48 -31.72
CA VAL A 60 9.36 -0.43 -30.25
C VAL A 60 9.06 0.96 -29.74
N VAL A 61 9.57 2.01 -30.40
CA VAL A 61 9.28 3.41 -30.05
C VAL A 61 7.79 3.69 -30.20
N ASP A 62 7.17 3.30 -31.32
CA ASP A 62 5.74 3.48 -31.55
C ASP A 62 4.90 2.78 -30.47
N ARG A 63 5.30 1.55 -30.10
CA ARG A 63 4.65 0.81 -29.02
C ARG A 63 4.79 1.53 -27.68
N LEU A 64 6.01 1.95 -27.31
CA LEU A 64 6.25 2.66 -26.06
C LEU A 64 5.49 3.99 -26.01
N GLN A 65 5.43 4.72 -27.13
CA GLN A 65 4.66 5.95 -27.23
C GLN A 65 3.18 5.68 -27.00
N SER A 66 2.61 4.64 -27.62
CA SER A 66 1.21 4.26 -27.38
C SER A 66 0.92 3.85 -25.94
N ASP A 67 1.88 3.21 -25.27
CA ASP A 67 1.77 2.85 -23.85
C ASP A 67 1.84 4.07 -22.93
N ILE A 68 2.69 5.06 -23.25
CA ILE A 68 2.75 6.35 -22.56
C ILE A 68 1.42 7.08 -22.71
N ASP A 69 0.93 7.25 -23.94
CA ASP A 69 -0.31 7.97 -24.21
C ASP A 69 -1.50 7.34 -23.49
N ARG A 70 -1.57 6.00 -23.46
CA ARG A 70 -2.58 5.26 -22.70
C ARG A 70 -2.46 5.51 -21.21
N LYS A 71 -1.24 5.49 -20.66
CA LYS A 71 -0.99 5.73 -19.24
C LYS A 71 -1.32 7.16 -18.82
N ASP A 72 -1.04 8.14 -19.67
CA ASP A 72 -1.39 9.53 -19.45
C ASP A 72 -2.92 9.73 -19.44
N ALA A 73 -3.63 9.04 -20.35
CA ALA A 73 -5.09 9.05 -20.34
C ALA A 73 -5.69 8.40 -19.07
N GLU A 74 -5.11 7.27 -18.62
CA GLU A 74 -5.49 6.62 -17.36
C GLU A 74 -5.23 7.57 -16.16
N ALA A 75 -4.07 8.23 -16.12
CA ALA A 75 -3.71 9.16 -15.06
C ALA A 75 -4.67 10.37 -15.00
N ALA A 76 -4.94 11.01 -16.14
CA ALA A 76 -5.87 12.13 -16.22
C ALA A 76 -7.30 11.74 -15.79
N ALA A 77 -7.74 10.52 -16.11
CA ALA A 77 -9.04 10.01 -15.66
C ALA A 77 -9.08 9.84 -14.14
N LEU A 78 -8.02 9.30 -13.54
CA LEU A 78 -7.90 9.13 -12.09
C LEU A 78 -7.84 10.47 -11.36
N GLU A 79 -7.08 11.44 -11.86
CA GLU A 79 -7.01 12.79 -11.28
C GLU A 79 -8.39 13.46 -11.27
N LYS A 80 -9.15 13.33 -12.36
CA LYS A 80 -10.53 13.85 -12.45
C LYS A 80 -11.46 13.15 -11.45
N ALA A 81 -11.33 11.83 -11.28
CA ALA A 81 -12.10 11.08 -10.31
C ALA A 81 -11.78 11.52 -8.87
N LEU A 82 -10.51 11.74 -8.56
CA LEU A 82 -10.04 12.21 -7.26
C LEU A 82 -10.57 13.62 -6.95
N ALA A 83 -10.45 14.55 -7.89
CA ALA A 83 -11.03 15.89 -7.76
C ALA A 83 -12.56 15.85 -7.55
N GLY A 84 -13.26 14.92 -8.20
CA GLY A 84 -14.68 14.68 -7.99
C GLY A 84 -15.00 14.18 -6.57
N LEU A 85 -14.22 13.23 -6.05
CA LEU A 85 -14.35 12.74 -4.69
C LEU A 85 -14.04 13.80 -3.65
N ASP A 86 -13.01 14.62 -3.86
CA ASP A 86 -12.67 15.73 -2.97
C ASP A 86 -13.79 16.78 -2.92
N ALA A 87 -14.38 17.12 -4.08
CA ALA A 87 -15.53 18.01 -4.13
C ALA A 87 -16.75 17.43 -3.41
N LEU A 88 -17.01 16.13 -3.54
CA LEU A 88 -18.06 15.45 -2.77
C LEU A 88 -17.76 15.44 -1.28
N GLY A 89 -16.51 15.18 -0.90
CA GLY A 89 -16.03 15.22 0.48
C GLY A 89 -16.23 16.59 1.11
N ALA A 90 -15.82 17.67 0.42
CA ALA A 90 -16.03 19.04 0.87
C ALA A 90 -17.52 19.37 1.04
N ARG A 91 -18.39 18.95 0.10
CA ARG A 91 -19.84 19.14 0.22
C ARG A 91 -20.45 18.36 1.39
N LEU A 92 -19.95 17.16 1.67
CA LEU A 92 -20.40 16.38 2.82
C LEU A 92 -19.91 16.99 4.14
N ALA A 93 -18.68 17.50 4.18
CA ALA A 93 -18.14 18.21 5.33
C ALA A 93 -18.95 19.46 5.66
N ASP A 94 -19.26 20.31 4.67
CA ASP A 94 -20.10 21.49 4.84
C ASP A 94 -21.53 21.13 5.32
N ARG A 95 -22.10 20.04 4.80
CA ARG A 95 -23.40 19.53 5.28
C ARG A 95 -23.33 19.05 6.73
N LEU A 96 -22.25 18.38 7.12
CA LEU A 96 -22.04 17.91 8.48
C LEU A 96 -21.87 19.10 9.43
N GLU A 97 -21.07 20.09 9.03
CA GLU A 97 -20.84 21.31 9.80
C GLU A 97 -22.14 22.05 10.07
N ARG A 98 -22.99 22.24 9.04
CA ARG A 98 -24.33 22.81 9.19
C ARG A 98 -25.29 21.97 10.03
N ALA A 99 -25.10 20.65 10.07
CA ALA A 99 -25.90 19.76 10.92
C ALA A 99 -25.44 19.79 12.39
N CYS A 100 -24.14 19.96 12.62
CA CYS A 100 -23.55 20.03 13.96
C CYS A 100 -23.66 21.42 14.61
N MET A 101 -23.71 22.50 13.81
CA MET A 101 -23.85 23.87 14.27
C MET A 101 -25.21 24.45 13.84
N PRO A 102 -26.31 24.12 14.54
CA PRO A 102 -27.57 24.83 14.34
C PRO A 102 -27.38 26.32 14.70
N PRO A 103 -28.08 27.25 14.02
CA PRO A 103 -28.02 28.68 14.34
C PRO A 103 -28.32 28.89 15.83
N GLU A 104 -27.55 29.74 16.50
CA GLU A 104 -27.48 29.84 17.97
C GLU A 104 -28.85 29.99 18.66
N GLU A 105 -29.85 30.59 17.99
CA GLU A 105 -31.25 30.66 18.48
C GLU A 105 -31.94 29.30 18.70
N LYS A 106 -31.46 28.22 18.07
CA LYS A 106 -31.98 26.85 18.27
C LYS A 106 -31.21 26.03 19.30
N VAL A 107 -30.05 26.50 19.76
CA VAL A 107 -29.24 25.79 20.76
C VAL A 107 -29.96 25.77 22.11
N ASP A 108 -30.63 26.87 22.48
CA ASP A 108 -31.45 26.93 23.70
C ASP A 108 -32.68 26.00 23.64
N ALA A 109 -33.24 25.76 22.45
CA ALA A 109 -34.32 24.80 22.24
C ALA A 109 -33.81 23.32 22.27
N LEU A 110 -32.57 23.08 21.82
CA LEU A 110 -31.92 21.76 21.82
C LEU A 110 -31.30 21.37 23.16
N LEU A 111 -31.10 22.33 24.08
CA LEU A 111 -30.68 22.10 25.46
C LEU A 111 -31.86 21.83 26.40
N THR A 112 -33.06 21.55 25.85
CA THR A 112 -34.16 21.04 26.67
C THR A 112 -33.75 19.68 27.24
N VAL A 113 -34.01 19.43 28.53
CA VAL A 113 -33.66 18.19 29.25
C VAL A 113 -34.06 16.93 28.46
N GLY A 114 -35.17 16.96 27.71
CA GLY A 114 -35.62 15.85 26.87
C GLY A 114 -34.76 15.54 25.64
N VAL A 115 -34.08 16.53 25.05
CA VAL A 115 -33.16 16.31 23.93
C VAL A 115 -31.83 15.78 24.45
N PHE A 116 -31.37 16.28 25.60
CA PHE A 116 -30.22 15.70 26.28
C PHE A 116 -30.47 14.23 26.65
N ASP A 117 -31.62 13.93 27.26
CA ASP A 117 -32.00 12.57 27.64
C ASP A 117 -32.09 11.62 26.43
N SER A 118 -32.65 12.09 25.30
CA SER A 118 -32.73 11.28 24.07
C SER A 118 -31.35 10.98 23.48
N VAL A 119 -30.48 12.00 23.38
CA VAL A 119 -29.10 11.84 22.89
C VAL A 119 -28.28 10.93 23.80
N LEU A 120 -28.41 11.07 25.11
CA LEU A 120 -27.69 10.26 26.09
C LEU A 120 -28.19 8.80 26.06
N THR A 121 -29.49 8.61 25.91
CA THR A 121 -30.12 7.29 25.74
C THR A 121 -29.65 6.61 24.46
N ASP A 122 -29.62 7.32 23.34
CA ASP A 122 -29.15 6.77 22.06
C ASP A 122 -27.65 6.48 22.08
N THR A 123 -26.84 7.34 22.69
CA THR A 123 -25.41 7.12 22.89
C THR A 123 -25.14 5.89 23.75
N CYS A 124 -25.89 5.71 24.85
CA CYS A 124 -25.82 4.50 25.67
C CYS A 124 -26.20 3.25 24.87
N ARG A 125 -27.26 3.32 24.06
CA ARG A 125 -27.69 2.19 23.21
C ARG A 125 -26.63 1.79 22.18
N LEU A 126 -26.03 2.77 21.50
CA LEU A 126 -24.98 2.55 20.50
C LEU A 126 -23.72 1.98 21.15
N THR A 127 -23.30 2.55 22.28
CA THR A 127 -22.15 2.07 23.05
C THR A 127 -22.36 0.63 23.51
N HIS A 128 -23.57 0.30 23.98
CA HIS A 128 -23.91 -1.05 24.39
C HIS A 128 -23.84 -2.05 23.23
N ARG A 129 -24.35 -1.68 22.04
CA ARG A 129 -24.25 -2.52 20.83
C ARG A 129 -22.81 -2.72 20.39
N PHE A 130 -22.00 -1.66 20.40
CA PHE A 130 -20.59 -1.74 20.06
C PHE A 130 -19.81 -2.64 21.02
N ALA A 131 -19.99 -2.44 22.33
CA ALA A 131 -19.35 -3.29 23.34
C ALA A 131 -19.76 -4.76 23.21
N ARG A 132 -21.01 -5.05 22.85
CA ARG A 132 -21.46 -6.41 22.57
C ARG A 132 -20.69 -7.03 21.40
N ILE A 133 -20.59 -6.31 20.28
CA ILE A 133 -19.83 -6.78 19.10
C ILE A 133 -18.36 -7.00 19.47
N LEU A 134 -17.75 -6.09 20.24
CA LEU A 134 -16.36 -6.23 20.69
C LEU A 134 -16.17 -7.46 21.58
N VAL A 135 -17.07 -7.68 22.55
CA VAL A 135 -17.04 -8.86 23.43
C VAL A 135 -17.19 -10.16 22.62
N ASP A 136 -18.05 -10.16 21.60
CA ASP A 136 -18.23 -11.33 20.74
C ASP A 136 -16.99 -11.58 19.88
N LEU A 137 -16.35 -10.54 19.35
CA LEU A 137 -15.06 -10.66 18.64
C LEU A 137 -13.93 -11.16 19.55
N MET A 138 -13.86 -10.68 20.79
CA MET A 138 -12.88 -11.16 21.79
C MET A 138 -13.06 -12.65 22.07
N LYS A 139 -14.31 -13.14 22.20
CA LYS A 139 -14.58 -14.58 22.36
C LYS A 139 -14.16 -15.38 21.13
N MET A 140 -14.47 -14.88 19.93
CA MET A 140 -14.08 -15.55 18.67
C MET A 140 -12.56 -15.61 18.51
N ALA A 141 -11.84 -14.63 19.05
CA ALA A 141 -10.37 -14.61 19.08
C ALA A 141 -9.76 -15.47 20.22
N GLY A 142 -10.57 -16.16 21.02
CA GLY A 142 -10.09 -17.03 22.11
C GLY A 142 -9.66 -16.29 23.37
N TRP A 143 -10.13 -15.06 23.59
CA TRP A 143 -9.77 -14.27 24.77
C TRP A 143 -10.58 -14.67 26.00
N ASP A 144 -9.92 -14.76 27.15
CA ASP A 144 -10.61 -14.90 28.43
C ASP A 144 -11.14 -13.54 28.91
N LEU A 145 -12.46 -13.43 28.92
CA LEU A 145 -13.20 -12.25 29.40
C LEU A 145 -12.98 -11.99 30.90
N GLY A 146 -12.72 -13.04 31.69
CA GLY A 146 -12.42 -12.94 33.12
C GLY A 146 -11.07 -12.26 33.34
N ALA A 147 -10.00 -12.77 32.71
CA ALA A 147 -8.69 -12.14 32.72
C ALA A 147 -8.72 -10.70 32.20
N ALA A 148 -9.43 -10.46 31.08
CA ALA A 148 -9.59 -9.13 30.51
C ALA A 148 -10.24 -8.14 31.48
N ALA A 149 -11.30 -8.55 32.17
CA ALA A 149 -12.00 -7.71 33.14
C ALA A 149 -11.12 -7.38 34.35
N ASN A 150 -10.35 -8.37 34.85
CA ASN A 150 -9.42 -8.18 35.96
C ASN A 150 -8.25 -7.25 35.62
N CYS A 151 -7.82 -7.19 34.35
CA CYS A 151 -6.81 -6.22 33.89
C CYS A 151 -7.33 -4.78 33.88
N ILE A 152 -8.63 -4.58 33.61
CA ILE A 152 -9.24 -3.25 33.57
C ILE A 152 -9.54 -2.77 35.00
N PHE A 153 -10.20 -3.62 35.79
CA PHE A 153 -10.55 -3.34 37.19
C PHE A 153 -10.08 -4.51 38.05
N PRO A 154 -8.96 -4.37 38.78
CA PRO A 154 -8.48 -5.42 39.67
C PRO A 154 -9.46 -5.63 40.84
N ASP A 155 -9.56 -6.88 41.31
CA ASP A 155 -10.30 -7.30 42.52
C ASP A 155 -11.83 -7.06 42.52
N VAL A 156 -12.47 -7.09 41.34
CA VAL A 156 -13.93 -7.01 41.25
C VAL A 156 -14.57 -8.39 41.31
N ASN A 157 -15.30 -8.68 42.38
CA ASN A 157 -16.06 -9.93 42.50
C ASN A 157 -17.41 -9.82 41.75
N TYR A 158 -17.48 -10.42 40.55
CA TYR A 158 -18.69 -10.39 39.72
C TYR A 158 -19.74 -11.39 40.24
N ALA A 159 -20.97 -10.92 40.45
CA ALA A 159 -22.07 -11.75 40.96
C ALA A 159 -22.43 -12.96 40.07
N LYS A 160 -22.07 -12.95 38.78
CA LYS A 160 -22.26 -14.08 37.85
C LYS A 160 -21.08 -14.16 36.87
N PRO A 161 -20.75 -15.37 36.35
CA PRO A 161 -19.61 -15.57 35.44
C PRO A 161 -19.72 -14.82 34.09
N GLY A 162 -20.91 -14.34 33.72
CA GLY A 162 -21.11 -13.51 32.52
C GLY A 162 -21.06 -12.00 32.75
N HIS A 163 -20.87 -11.53 33.98
CA HIS A 163 -20.91 -10.10 34.31
C HIS A 163 -19.56 -9.38 34.09
N CYS A 164 -18.47 -10.10 33.87
CA CYS A 164 -17.17 -9.54 33.50
C CYS A 164 -17.25 -8.65 32.24
N ARG A 165 -18.19 -8.92 31.32
CA ARG A 165 -18.46 -8.07 30.14
C ARG A 165 -18.83 -6.62 30.49
N TYR A 166 -19.41 -6.39 31.68
CA TYR A 166 -19.79 -5.04 32.12
C TYR A 166 -18.56 -4.21 32.50
N ALA A 167 -17.45 -4.83 32.89
CA ALA A 167 -16.18 -4.15 33.10
C ALA A 167 -15.66 -3.53 31.79
N ILE A 168 -15.70 -4.32 30.71
CA ILE A 168 -15.31 -3.90 29.37
C ILE A 168 -16.26 -2.80 28.87
N LEU A 169 -17.57 -2.98 29.03
CA LEU A 169 -18.56 -1.96 28.69
C LEU A 169 -18.32 -0.66 29.47
N SER A 170 -18.07 -0.72 30.78
CA SER A 170 -17.81 0.45 31.62
C SER A 170 -16.54 1.18 31.18
N TYR A 171 -15.48 0.46 30.81
CA TYR A 171 -14.27 1.06 30.27
C TYR A 171 -14.51 1.81 28.95
N ILE A 172 -15.29 1.21 28.05
CA ILE A 172 -15.65 1.84 26.77
C ILE A 172 -16.54 3.07 27.00
N CYS A 173 -17.55 2.97 27.87
CA CYS A 173 -18.39 4.10 28.24
C CYS A 173 -17.55 5.25 28.81
N LEU A 174 -16.59 4.95 29.70
CA LEU A 174 -15.66 5.94 30.23
C LEU A 174 -14.80 6.54 29.12
N GLY A 175 -14.31 5.76 28.16
CA GLY A 175 -13.56 6.29 27.01
C GLY A 175 -14.38 7.27 26.17
N ILE A 176 -15.65 6.93 25.89
CA ILE A 176 -16.55 7.72 25.05
C ILE A 176 -17.05 8.98 25.79
N LEU A 177 -17.40 8.87 27.08
CA LEU A 177 -17.96 9.98 27.88
C LEU A 177 -16.88 10.90 28.47
N LYS A 178 -15.73 10.35 28.87
CA LYS A 178 -14.58 11.15 29.35
C LYS A 178 -13.86 11.82 28.18
N GLY A 179 -13.96 11.21 26.99
CA GLY A 179 -13.56 11.79 25.72
C GLY A 179 -14.69 12.58 25.07
N SER A 180 -15.08 13.71 25.66
CA SER A 180 -15.43 14.83 24.78
C SER A 180 -14.25 14.99 23.85
N ILE A 181 -14.53 14.80 22.57
CA ILE A 181 -13.58 14.72 21.47
C ILE A 181 -12.49 15.76 21.73
N ARG A 182 -11.23 15.32 21.89
CA ARG A 182 -10.10 16.21 21.64
C ARG A 182 -10.18 16.48 20.14
N MET A 183 -11.05 17.41 19.80
CA MET A 183 -11.46 17.81 18.47
C MET A 183 -10.36 18.71 17.94
N THR A 184 -9.16 18.14 17.90
CA THR A 184 -8.09 18.55 17.03
C THR A 184 -7.97 17.39 16.05
N CYS A 185 -8.79 17.44 15.01
CA CYS A 185 -8.56 16.78 13.73
C CYS A 185 -7.31 17.34 13.01
N ALA A 186 -6.39 17.95 13.75
CA ALA A 186 -5.09 18.36 13.24
C ALA A 186 -4.14 17.15 13.36
N THR A 187 -4.17 16.37 12.30
CA THR A 187 -3.03 15.59 11.81
C THR A 187 -2.69 14.31 12.60
N MET A 188 -2.56 13.22 11.84
CA MET A 188 -1.93 11.93 12.19
C MET A 188 -2.82 10.81 12.75
N GLY A 189 -3.09 9.85 11.85
CA GLY A 189 -2.95 8.42 12.14
C GLY A 189 -4.05 7.78 12.97
N VAL A 190 -5.07 7.23 12.30
CA VAL A 190 -6.07 6.32 12.88
C VAL A 190 -5.49 5.06 13.55
N ALA A 191 -4.18 4.81 13.44
CA ALA A 191 -3.50 3.68 14.07
C ALA A 191 -3.15 3.92 15.56
N SER A 192 -2.94 5.18 15.98
CA SER A 192 -2.37 5.50 17.31
C SER A 192 -3.41 5.48 18.45
N THR A 193 -4.68 5.73 18.14
CA THR A 193 -5.78 5.70 19.11
C THR A 193 -6.22 4.28 19.45
N TRP A 194 -6.25 3.37 18.46
CA TRP A 194 -6.50 1.94 18.69
C TRP A 194 -5.42 1.29 19.55
N THR A 195 -4.15 1.62 19.33
CA THR A 195 -3.05 1.12 20.17
C THR A 195 -3.18 1.60 21.61
N THR A 196 -3.62 2.84 21.85
CA THR A 196 -3.81 3.37 23.21
C THR A 196 -4.97 2.70 23.95
N LEU A 197 -6.07 2.45 23.24
CA LEU A 197 -7.27 1.79 23.80
C LEU A 197 -7.05 0.28 24.04
N MET A 198 -6.14 -0.32 23.27
CA MET A 198 -5.74 -1.73 23.39
C MET A 198 -4.46 -1.96 24.20
N GLN A 199 -3.78 -0.93 24.72
CA GLN A 199 -2.56 -1.09 25.53
C GLN A 199 -2.73 -1.98 26.77
N PRO A 200 -3.86 -1.95 27.52
CA PRO A 200 -4.10 -2.88 28.62
C PRO A 200 -4.22 -4.34 28.17
N PHE A 201 -4.54 -4.55 26.88
CA PHE A 201 -4.87 -5.84 26.31
C PHE A 201 -3.72 -6.47 25.50
N GLY A 202 -2.76 -5.67 25.04
CA GLY A 202 -1.56 -6.16 24.32
C GLY A 202 -0.63 -7.04 25.16
N GLY A 203 -0.74 -6.99 26.50
CA GLY A 203 0.01 -7.87 27.41
C GLY A 203 -0.63 -9.24 27.65
N MET A 204 -1.89 -9.45 27.25
CA MET A 204 -2.64 -10.68 27.57
C MET A 204 -2.35 -11.86 26.64
N THR A 205 -1.80 -11.63 25.44
CA THR A 205 -1.39 -12.72 24.52
C THR A 205 -0.24 -13.55 25.07
N LEU A 206 0.50 -13.04 26.07
CA LEU A 206 1.56 -13.78 26.77
C LEU A 206 1.05 -14.69 27.89
N CYS A 207 -0.17 -14.46 28.42
CA CYS A 207 -0.74 -15.28 29.49
C CYS A 207 -1.46 -16.54 28.98
N ASN A 208 -1.70 -16.66 27.67
CA ASN A 208 -2.42 -17.81 27.09
C ASN A 208 -1.50 -19.03 26.81
N ASN A 209 -0.19 -18.91 27.00
CA ASN A 209 0.79 -19.98 26.73
C ASN A 209 1.31 -20.71 27.98
N SER A 210 0.81 -20.40 29.19
CA SER A 210 1.32 -20.99 30.44
C SER A 210 0.45 -22.09 31.04
N SER A 211 -0.58 -22.58 30.33
CA SER A 211 -1.41 -23.72 30.77
C SER A 211 -1.22 -25.00 29.94
N SER A 212 0.00 -25.26 29.47
CA SER A 212 0.40 -26.62 29.06
C SER A 212 0.86 -27.40 30.29
N THR A 213 -0.05 -28.17 30.85
CA THR A 213 0.21 -29.21 31.87
C THR A 213 1.33 -30.16 31.43
N PRO A 214 2.36 -30.43 32.25
CA PRO A 214 3.17 -31.62 32.06
C PRO A 214 2.44 -32.83 32.66
N LEU A 215 2.04 -33.74 31.78
CA LEU A 215 1.59 -35.10 32.10
C LEU A 215 2.64 -35.79 32.98
N SER A 216 2.29 -36.10 34.23
CA SER A 216 3.13 -36.97 35.07
C SER A 216 2.95 -38.42 34.65
N ILE A 217 4.06 -39.04 34.25
CA ILE A 217 4.22 -40.47 33.96
C ILE A 217 4.26 -41.21 35.31
N PRO A 218 3.61 -42.37 35.48
CA PRO A 218 3.72 -43.15 36.70
C PRO A 218 4.98 -44.01 36.66
N SER A 219 5.74 -44.02 37.76
CA SER A 219 6.79 -45.02 37.98
C SER A 219 6.77 -45.52 39.43
N SER A 220 6.59 -46.84 39.53
CA SER A 220 6.68 -47.76 40.68
C SER A 220 5.53 -47.75 41.70
#